data_AF-A0A3S1J773-F1
#
_entry.id   AF-A0A3S1J773-F1
#
_cell.length_a   1.000
_cell.length_b   1.000
_cell.length_c   1.000
_cell.angle_alpha   90.00
_cell.angle_beta   90.00
_cell.angle_gamma   90.00
#
_symmetry.space_group_name_H-M   'P 1'
#
loop_
_entity.id
_entity.type
_entity.pdbx_description
1 polymer ?
#
loop_
_entity_poly.entity_id
_entity_poly.type
_entity_poly.pdbx_seq_one_letter_code
_entity_poly.pdbx_strand_id
1 'polypeptide(L)'
;MEISCGTGILARLIFSYIIYRAGEDAYPTRDSIKLSSQSSNIATTPAPLTLPVIQPIQVRIPNIEIRDVASNTLVSCIEILSPVNKREPNLSEYRKKRQRLYNANVHLIEIDLLRRGTRPFNHPRIPDVSYLITLTRAASGVIELWPLKLQDTLPIIPIPLKEPDPDAVLDLQNALNKIYDEAGYDLSIDYHQLPPPPALSQADKDWIEARLTNY
;
A
#
# COMPACT_ATOMS: atom_id res chain seq x y z
N MET A 1 4.72 -6.75 25.77
CA MET A 1 4.36 -6.41 24.38
C MET A 1 5.38 -5.40 23.88
N GLU A 2 6.51 -5.86 23.35
CA GLU A 2 7.36 -4.99 22.54
C GLU A 2 6.60 -4.73 21.25
N ILE A 3 6.19 -3.48 21.05
CA ILE A 3 6.18 -2.95 19.70
C ILE A 3 7.64 -3.09 19.30
N SER A 4 7.98 -3.99 18.37
CA SER A 4 9.27 -3.93 17.68
C SER A 4 9.26 -2.66 16.81
N CYS A 5 9.23 -1.52 17.49
CA CYS A 5 9.51 -0.20 16.98
C CYS A 5 11.03 -0.15 16.98
N GLY A 6 11.63 -0.63 15.89
CA GLY A 6 12.95 -0.12 15.52
C GLY A 6 12.83 1.39 15.47
N THR A 7 13.35 2.03 16.50
CA THR A 7 13.57 3.47 16.62
C THR A 7 14.03 4.00 15.26
N GLY A 8 13.17 4.79 14.59
CA GLY A 8 13.47 5.45 13.32
C GLY A 8 12.68 5.02 12.07
N ILE A 9 11.66 4.15 12.19
CA ILE A 9 10.99 3.57 11.00
C ILE A 9 9.67 4.27 10.60
N LEU A 10 9.05 5.06 11.47
CA LEU A 10 7.90 5.91 11.07
C LEU A 10 8.31 7.04 10.11
N ALA A 11 9.54 7.55 10.24
CA ALA A 11 10.09 8.61 9.37
C ALA A 11 10.75 8.11 8.07
N ARG A 12 10.81 6.79 7.82
CA ARG A 12 11.47 6.22 6.62
C ARG A 12 10.56 5.37 5.72
N LEU A 13 9.33 5.07 6.12
CA LEU A 13 8.50 4.08 5.43
C LEU A 13 7.71 4.58 4.21
N ILE A 14 7.80 5.87 3.86
CA ILE A 14 7.24 6.39 2.59
C ILE A 14 8.32 6.95 1.66
N PHE A 15 9.59 6.96 2.08
CA PHE A 15 10.73 7.36 1.24
C PHE A 15 11.36 6.16 0.51
N SER A 16 10.65 5.65 -0.49
CA SER A 16 11.28 5.17 -1.72
C SER A 16 10.23 5.00 -2.82
N TYR A 17 9.64 6.11 -3.25
CA TYR A 17 9.00 6.17 -4.55
C TYR A 17 9.35 7.50 -5.20
N ILE A 18 10.25 7.42 -6.20
CA ILE A 18 10.62 8.40 -7.24
C ILE A 18 11.96 9.17 -7.01
N ILE A 19 12.95 8.76 -7.82
CA ILE A 19 14.23 9.39 -8.26
C ILE A 19 15.58 8.85 -7.67
N TYR A 20 16.24 8.04 -8.51
CA TYR A 20 17.69 7.80 -8.72
C TYR A 20 18.69 7.79 -7.53
N ARG A 21 19.42 6.66 -7.35
CA ARG A 21 20.81 6.47 -7.84
C ARG A 21 21.42 5.11 -7.45
N ALA A 22 22.39 4.74 -8.29
CA ALA A 22 23.25 3.56 -8.36
C ALA A 22 24.08 3.20 -7.10
N GLY A 23 24.51 1.92 -7.04
CA GLY A 23 25.54 1.35 -6.15
C GLY A 23 25.07 0.01 -5.55
N GLU A 24 25.22 -1.11 -6.27
CA GLU A 24 26.28 -2.14 -6.14
C GLU A 24 25.99 -3.24 -5.10
N ASP A 25 26.48 -4.45 -5.43
CA ASP A 25 26.50 -5.72 -4.69
C ASP A 25 25.23 -6.58 -4.64
N ALA A 26 25.24 -7.90 -4.83
CA ALA A 26 26.17 -8.87 -5.42
C ALA A 26 25.34 -10.13 -5.71
N TYR A 27 25.47 -10.72 -6.91
CA TYR A 27 24.83 -12.00 -7.24
C TYR A 27 25.88 -13.11 -7.37
N PRO A 28 25.55 -14.35 -6.96
CA PRO A 28 26.51 -15.45 -6.96
C PRO A 28 26.85 -15.93 -8.37
N THR A 29 28.12 -16.30 -8.50
CA THR A 29 28.84 -16.72 -9.69
C THR A 29 28.14 -17.88 -10.42
N ARG A 30 27.81 -17.69 -11.70
CA ARG A 30 27.52 -18.78 -12.65
C ARG A 30 28.77 -19.04 -13.49
N ASP A 31 29.05 -20.32 -13.71
CA ASP A 31 30.20 -20.83 -14.45
C ASP A 31 30.47 -20.05 -15.74
N SER A 32 31.64 -19.43 -15.80
CA SER A 32 32.10 -18.66 -16.94
C SER A 32 32.41 -19.59 -18.11
N ILE A 33 31.59 -19.55 -19.16
CA ILE A 33 31.99 -20.04 -20.48
C ILE A 33 33.14 -19.15 -20.97
N LYS A 34 34.36 -19.69 -21.02
CA LYS A 34 35.52 -19.00 -21.61
C LYS A 34 35.30 -18.87 -23.12
N LEU A 35 34.80 -17.71 -23.55
CA LEU A 35 34.87 -17.28 -24.95
C LEU A 35 36.33 -16.91 -25.25
N SER A 36 36.96 -17.66 -26.15
CA SER A 36 38.29 -17.34 -26.67
C SER A 36 38.21 -16.06 -27.49
N SER A 37 39.00 -15.05 -27.10
CA SER A 37 39.15 -13.81 -27.87
C SER A 37 40.00 -14.07 -29.10
N GLN A 38 39.38 -14.54 -30.19
CA GLN A 38 39.91 -14.33 -31.53
C GLN A 38 39.39 -12.99 -32.04
N SER A 39 40.30 -12.08 -32.39
CA SER A 39 39.99 -10.79 -32.98
C SER A 39 39.43 -10.99 -34.39
N SER A 40 38.13 -11.24 -34.48
CA SER A 40 37.41 -11.21 -35.74
C SER A 40 36.86 -9.79 -35.94
N ASN A 41 37.35 -9.09 -36.97
CA ASN A 41 36.79 -7.82 -37.44
C ASN A 41 35.46 -8.08 -38.17
N ILE A 42 34.49 -8.71 -37.51
CA ILE A 42 33.15 -8.90 -38.05
C ILE A 42 32.34 -7.68 -37.64
N ALA A 43 32.11 -6.79 -38.60
CA ALA A 43 31.19 -5.68 -38.43
C ALA A 43 29.78 -6.25 -38.20
N THR A 44 29.23 -6.05 -37.01
CA THR A 44 27.85 -6.43 -36.69
C THR A 44 26.89 -5.52 -37.43
N THR A 45 25.87 -6.09 -38.09
CA THR A 45 24.77 -5.31 -38.66
C THR A 45 24.00 -4.61 -37.53
N PRO A 46 23.82 -3.28 -37.57
CA PRO A 46 23.07 -2.59 -36.53
C PRO A 46 21.61 -3.07 -36.50
N ALA A 47 21.03 -3.15 -35.30
CA ALA A 47 19.63 -3.53 -35.15
C ALA A 47 18.73 -2.50 -35.87
N PRO A 48 17.80 -2.92 -36.74
CA PRO A 48 16.97 -2.00 -37.52
C PRO A 48 15.90 -1.28 -36.69
N LEU A 49 15.58 -1.79 -35.49
CA LEU A 49 14.61 -1.22 -34.57
C LEU A 49 15.00 -1.55 -33.13
N THR A 50 14.85 -0.60 -32.23
CA THR A 50 14.99 -0.81 -30.79
C THR A 50 13.68 -0.43 -30.11
N LEU A 51 13.18 -1.29 -29.23
CA LEU A 51 11.98 -1.05 -28.42
C LEU A 51 12.38 -0.98 -26.94
N PRO A 52 11.75 -0.11 -26.14
CA PRO A 52 11.99 -0.07 -24.71
C PRO A 52 11.46 -1.36 -24.07
N VAL A 53 12.31 -2.05 -23.31
CA VAL A 53 11.86 -3.14 -22.43
C VAL A 53 11.25 -2.52 -21.19
N ILE A 54 9.95 -2.72 -20.99
CA ILE A 54 9.29 -2.34 -19.74
C ILE A 54 9.79 -3.32 -18.67
N GLN A 55 10.71 -2.88 -17.83
CA GLN A 55 11.15 -3.67 -16.68
C GLN A 55 10.02 -3.71 -15.65
N PRO A 56 9.68 -4.89 -15.11
CA PRO A 56 8.69 -4.98 -14.04
C PRO A 56 9.22 -4.23 -12.81
N ILE A 57 8.58 -3.11 -12.47
CA ILE A 57 8.87 -2.39 -11.24
C ILE A 57 8.37 -3.26 -10.08
N GLN A 58 9.29 -3.77 -9.26
CA GLN A 58 8.91 -4.46 -8.03
C GLN A 58 8.37 -3.43 -7.04
N VAL A 59 7.04 -3.33 -6.95
CA VAL A 59 6.37 -2.49 -5.95
C VAL A 59 6.26 -3.29 -4.66
N ARG A 60 6.98 -2.88 -3.61
CA ARG A 60 6.76 -3.38 -2.25
C ARG A 60 5.51 -2.70 -1.70
N ILE A 61 4.47 -3.48 -1.41
CA ILE A 61 3.25 -2.99 -0.77
C ILE A 61 3.47 -3.13 0.74
N PRO A 62 3.66 -2.03 1.49
CA PRO A 62 3.87 -2.11 2.93
C PRO A 62 2.61 -2.66 3.61
N ASN A 63 2.83 -3.55 4.57
CA ASN A 63 1.82 -4.01 5.51
C ASN A 63 2.40 -3.90 6.91
N ILE A 64 1.53 -3.73 7.91
CA ILE A 64 1.92 -3.71 9.31
C ILE A 64 1.44 -5.02 9.93
N GLU A 65 2.39 -5.77 10.49
CA GLU A 65 2.13 -7.01 11.19
C GLU A 65 2.22 -6.78 12.69
N ILE A 66 1.17 -7.10 13.41
CA ILE A 66 1.13 -7.13 14.87
C ILE A 66 1.31 -8.59 15.28
N ARG A 67 2.37 -8.87 16.02
CA ARG A 67 2.77 -10.22 16.40
C ARG A 67 2.82 -10.38 17.92
N ASP A 68 2.44 -11.56 18.40
CA ASP A 68 2.74 -11.99 19.76
C ASP A 68 4.25 -12.15 19.91
N VAL A 69 4.84 -11.50 20.91
CA VAL A 69 6.30 -11.49 21.09
C VAL A 69 6.85 -12.85 21.53
N ALA A 70 6.11 -13.60 22.36
CA ALA A 70 6.58 -14.85 22.91
C ALA A 70 6.58 -15.96 21.85
N SER A 71 5.57 -16.01 21.00
CA SER A 71 5.40 -17.06 19.98
C SER A 71 5.65 -16.59 18.55
N ASN A 72 6.01 -15.31 18.34
CA ASN A 72 6.18 -14.67 17.02
C ASN A 72 4.98 -14.89 16.08
N THR A 73 3.79 -15.11 16.65
CA THR A 73 2.59 -15.45 15.89
C THR A 73 1.90 -14.19 15.40
N LEU A 74 1.52 -14.17 14.13
CA LEU A 74 0.76 -13.05 13.56
C LEU A 74 -0.63 -13.00 14.18
N VAL A 75 -0.97 -11.86 14.77
CA VAL A 75 -2.26 -11.61 15.43
C VAL A 75 -3.12 -10.75 14.52
N SER A 76 -2.60 -9.60 14.11
CA SER A 76 -3.34 -8.63 13.29
C SER A 76 -2.48 -8.13 12.14
N CYS A 77 -3.10 -7.89 10.98
CA CYS A 77 -2.49 -7.31 9.81
C CYS A 77 -3.23 -6.03 9.43
N ILE A 78 -2.50 -4.92 9.23
CA ILE A 78 -3.06 -3.67 8.68
C ILE A 78 -2.51 -3.49 7.28
N GLU A 79 -3.40 -3.31 6.31
CA GLU A 79 -3.07 -3.18 4.90
C GLU A 79 -3.70 -1.94 4.28
N ILE A 80 -2.88 -1.09 3.67
CA ILE A 80 -3.35 -0.03 2.79
C ILE A 80 -3.53 -0.61 1.40
N LEU A 81 -4.75 -0.54 0.85
CA LEU A 81 -4.99 -1.10 -0.49
C LEU A 81 -4.21 -0.33 -1.55
N SER A 82 -3.55 -1.08 -2.42
CA SER A 82 -2.87 -0.53 -3.59
C SER A 82 -3.73 -0.68 -4.86
N PRO A 83 -3.50 0.13 -5.91
CA PRO A 83 -4.27 0.05 -7.15
C PRO A 83 -4.20 -1.30 -7.86
N VAL A 84 -3.15 -2.10 -7.62
CA VAL A 84 -3.04 -3.46 -8.16
C VAL A 84 -3.95 -4.43 -7.40
N ASN A 85 -4.22 -4.22 -6.11
CA ASN A 85 -5.13 -5.08 -5.34
C ASN A 85 -6.61 -4.96 -5.76
N LYS A 86 -6.95 -3.93 -6.54
CA LYS A 86 -8.32 -3.66 -7.02
C LYS A 86 -8.55 -4.02 -8.50
N ARG A 87 -7.61 -4.75 -9.12
CA ARG A 87 -7.69 -5.13 -10.54
C ARG A 87 -7.22 -6.56 -10.75
N GLU A 88 -7.85 -7.27 -11.69
CA GLU A 88 -7.39 -8.60 -12.06
C GLU A 88 -6.05 -8.55 -12.82
N PRO A 89 -5.18 -9.56 -12.66
CA PRO A 89 -5.37 -10.80 -11.88
C PRO A 89 -5.05 -10.67 -10.37
N ASN A 90 -4.44 -9.55 -9.96
CA ASN A 90 -3.96 -9.33 -8.59
C ASN A 90 -5.08 -9.25 -7.56
N LEU A 91 -6.29 -8.86 -7.96
CA LEU A 91 -7.49 -8.85 -7.13
C LEU A 91 -7.83 -10.27 -6.66
N SER A 92 -7.78 -11.27 -7.53
CA SER A 92 -7.98 -12.68 -7.17
C SER A 92 -6.93 -13.18 -6.17
N GLU A 93 -5.65 -12.85 -6.39
CA GLU A 93 -4.58 -13.19 -5.45
C GLU A 93 -4.74 -12.49 -4.10
N TYR A 94 -5.19 -11.24 -4.11
CA TYR A 94 -5.48 -10.50 -2.90
C TYR A 94 -6.64 -11.13 -2.12
N ARG A 95 -7.73 -11.53 -2.79
CA ARG A 95 -8.83 -12.27 -2.15
C ARG A 95 -8.36 -13.59 -1.53
N LYS A 96 -7.48 -14.34 -2.19
CA LYS A 96 -6.85 -15.54 -1.61
C LYS A 96 -6.04 -15.20 -0.36
N LYS A 97 -5.28 -14.09 -0.35
CA LYS A 97 -4.56 -13.62 0.84
C LYS A 97 -5.52 -13.35 1.99
N ARG A 98 -6.62 -12.62 1.75
CA ARG A 98 -7.66 -12.36 2.77
C ARG A 98 -8.19 -13.66 3.38
N GLN A 99 -8.51 -14.65 2.54
CA GLN A 99 -8.98 -15.95 3.02
C GLN A 99 -7.92 -16.70 3.84
N ARG A 100 -6.64 -16.65 3.42
CA ARG A 100 -5.54 -17.28 4.16
C ARG A 100 -5.37 -16.66 5.55
N LEU A 101 -5.42 -15.33 5.65
CA LEU A 101 -5.32 -14.63 6.93
C LEU A 101 -6.49 -14.99 7.86
N TYR A 102 -7.72 -14.98 7.33
CA TYR A 102 -8.90 -15.38 8.09
C TYR A 102 -8.80 -16.82 8.60
N ASN A 103 -8.40 -17.76 7.74
CA ASN A 103 -8.21 -19.18 8.11
C ASN A 103 -7.05 -19.38 9.09
N ALA A 104 -6.05 -18.50 9.10
CA ALA A 104 -4.94 -18.51 10.03
C ALA A 104 -5.27 -17.83 11.37
N ASN A 105 -6.55 -17.48 11.61
CA ASN A 105 -7.01 -16.77 12.79
C ASN A 105 -6.32 -15.41 12.99
N VAL A 106 -6.05 -14.70 11.89
CA VAL A 106 -5.45 -13.37 11.88
C VAL A 106 -6.52 -12.32 11.63
N HIS A 107 -6.56 -11.26 12.45
CA HIS A 107 -7.42 -10.11 12.20
C HIS A 107 -6.87 -9.30 11.03
N LEU A 108 -7.74 -8.82 10.14
CA LEU A 108 -7.34 -8.03 8.98
C LEU A 108 -8.03 -6.67 9.00
N ILE A 109 -7.22 -5.61 8.98
CA ILE A 109 -7.66 -4.24 8.80
C ILE A 109 -7.27 -3.81 7.39
N GLU A 110 -8.24 -3.39 6.57
CA GLU A 110 -7.99 -2.89 5.22
C GLU A 110 -8.36 -1.40 5.17
N ILE A 111 -7.45 -0.58 4.66
CA ILE A 111 -7.65 0.86 4.47
C ILE A 111 -7.73 1.12 2.96
N ASP A 112 -8.95 1.31 2.44
CA ASP A 112 -9.23 1.58 1.03
C ASP A 112 -9.41 3.09 0.79
N LEU A 113 -8.31 3.77 0.47
CA LEU A 113 -8.31 5.18 0.06
C LEU A 113 -8.39 5.34 -1.48
N LEU A 114 -8.75 4.29 -2.21
CA LEU A 114 -8.73 4.28 -3.67
C LEU A 114 -10.14 4.40 -4.26
N ARG A 115 -10.39 5.47 -5.00
CA ARG A 115 -11.68 5.69 -5.69
C ARG A 115 -11.90 4.82 -6.91
N ARG A 116 -10.85 4.19 -7.45
CA ARG A 116 -10.89 3.40 -8.69
C ARG A 116 -10.59 1.93 -8.45
N GLY A 117 -11.20 1.08 -9.27
CA GLY A 117 -11.01 -0.36 -9.24
C GLY A 117 -12.06 -1.07 -8.39
N THR A 118 -12.06 -2.39 -8.47
CA THR A 118 -13.04 -3.24 -7.79
C THR A 118 -12.57 -3.57 -6.39
N ARG A 119 -13.44 -3.40 -5.39
CA ARG A 119 -13.10 -3.77 -4.01
C ARG A 119 -12.85 -5.28 -3.89
N PRO A 120 -11.89 -5.70 -3.06
CA PRO A 120 -11.66 -7.10 -2.70
C PRO A 120 -12.91 -7.81 -2.17
N PHE A 121 -13.77 -7.06 -1.49
CA PHE A 121 -15.04 -7.50 -0.93
C PHE A 121 -16.16 -6.56 -1.37
N ASN A 122 -17.34 -7.12 -1.61
CA ASN A 122 -18.55 -6.35 -1.87
C ASN A 122 -19.73 -7.01 -1.17
N HIS A 123 -20.61 -6.20 -0.58
CA HIS A 123 -21.84 -6.67 0.07
C HIS A 123 -22.95 -5.63 -0.19
N PRO A 124 -24.21 -6.03 -0.46
CA PRO A 124 -25.32 -5.11 -0.75
C PRO A 124 -25.64 -4.08 0.35
N ARG A 125 -25.03 -4.20 1.54
CA ARG A 125 -25.24 -3.29 2.68
C ARG A 125 -24.15 -2.21 2.76
N ILE A 126 -23.08 -2.34 1.97
CA ILE A 126 -22.06 -1.31 1.89
C ILE A 126 -22.68 -0.14 1.12
N PRO A 127 -22.73 1.06 1.72
CA PRO A 127 -23.25 2.24 1.03
C PRO A 127 -22.36 2.58 -0.18
N ASP A 128 -22.90 3.35 -1.12
CA ASP A 128 -22.13 3.87 -2.24
C ASP A 128 -21.18 4.99 -1.75
N VAL A 129 -20.00 4.58 -1.29
CA VAL A 129 -18.94 5.46 -0.81
C VAL A 129 -17.64 5.23 -1.57
N SER A 130 -16.84 6.28 -1.67
CA SER A 130 -15.54 6.26 -2.35
C SER A 130 -14.46 5.54 -1.55
N TYR A 131 -14.50 5.68 -0.22
CA TYR A 131 -13.47 5.20 0.69
C TYR A 131 -14.08 4.28 1.74
N LEU A 132 -13.31 3.29 2.18
CA LEU A 132 -13.80 2.29 3.12
C LEU A 132 -12.65 1.77 3.98
N ILE A 133 -12.88 1.71 5.29
CA ILE A 133 -12.01 0.95 6.18
C ILE A 133 -12.79 -0.27 6.63
N THR A 134 -12.12 -1.43 6.65
CA THR A 134 -12.72 -2.68 7.12
C THR A 134 -11.88 -3.26 8.24
N LEU A 135 -12.54 -3.90 9.21
CA LEU A 135 -11.91 -4.78 10.17
C LEU A 135 -12.61 -6.14 10.11
N THR A 136 -11.89 -7.16 9.66
CA THR A 136 -12.32 -8.55 9.74
C THR A 136 -11.70 -9.16 10.98
N ARG A 137 -12.49 -9.40 12.03
CA ARG A 137 -11.98 -10.08 13.23
C ARG A 137 -11.87 -11.58 12.99
N ALA A 138 -10.73 -12.15 13.34
CA ALA A 138 -10.50 -13.59 13.33
C ALA A 138 -11.62 -14.34 14.06
N ALA A 139 -12.07 -15.46 13.49
CA ALA A 139 -13.10 -16.35 14.04
C ALA A 139 -14.47 -15.73 14.40
N SER A 140 -14.70 -14.43 14.16
CA SER A 140 -15.95 -13.75 14.52
C SER A 140 -17.08 -13.95 13.50
N GLY A 141 -16.74 -14.23 12.24
CA GLY A 141 -17.68 -14.19 11.11
C GLY A 141 -18.24 -12.81 10.78
N VAL A 142 -17.74 -11.74 11.41
CA VAL A 142 -18.22 -10.36 11.25
C VAL A 142 -17.12 -9.47 10.66
N ILE A 143 -17.56 -8.53 9.83
CA ILE A 143 -16.72 -7.45 9.30
C ILE A 143 -17.31 -6.13 9.80
N GLU A 144 -16.49 -5.35 10.49
CA GLU A 144 -16.79 -3.97 10.87
C GLU A 144 -16.36 -3.04 9.73
N LEU A 145 -17.16 -2.00 9.47
CA LEU A 145 -17.00 -1.13 8.31
C LEU A 145 -17.08 0.34 8.74
N TRP A 146 -16.14 1.15 8.28
CA TRP A 146 -16.20 2.60 8.34
C TRP A 146 -16.26 3.16 6.91
N PRO A 147 -17.47 3.37 6.37
CA PRO A 147 -17.64 4.01 5.06
C PRO A 147 -17.30 5.50 5.18
N LEU A 148 -16.54 6.03 4.21
CA LEU A 148 -16.00 7.39 4.27
C LEU A 148 -16.22 8.15 2.95
N LYS A 149 -16.53 9.43 3.10
CA LYS A 149 -16.52 10.44 2.03
C LYS A 149 -15.21 11.24 2.09
N LEU A 150 -14.96 12.03 1.05
CA LEU A 150 -13.72 12.82 0.93
C LEU A 150 -13.56 13.84 2.06
N GLN A 151 -14.67 14.39 2.55
CA GLN A 151 -14.70 15.45 3.55
C GLN A 151 -14.60 14.93 4.98
N ASP A 152 -14.75 13.63 5.17
CA ASP A 152 -14.81 13.03 6.50
C ASP A 152 -13.42 13.02 7.14
N THR A 153 -13.39 13.24 8.45
CA THR A 153 -12.19 12.96 9.25
C THR A 153 -11.98 11.45 9.32
N LEU A 154 -10.72 10.99 9.18
CA LEU A 154 -10.42 9.57 9.33
C LEU A 154 -10.74 9.10 10.76
N PRO A 155 -11.35 7.91 10.92
CA PRO A 155 -11.82 7.46 12.21
C PRO A 155 -10.68 7.00 13.12
N ILE A 156 -10.95 6.99 14.41
CA ILE A 156 -10.18 6.24 15.39
C ILE A 156 -10.69 4.80 15.38
N ILE A 157 -9.82 3.83 15.09
CA ILE A 157 -10.21 2.43 14.91
C ILE A 157 -9.53 1.51 15.95
N PRO A 158 -10.19 0.39 16.31
CA PRO A 158 -9.55 -0.64 17.11
C PRO A 158 -8.56 -1.47 16.28
N ILE A 159 -7.44 -1.84 16.89
CA ILE A 159 -6.51 -2.85 16.43
C ILE A 159 -6.61 -4.04 17.39
N PRO A 160 -7.24 -5.15 16.97
CA PRO A 160 -7.36 -6.32 17.83
C PRO A 160 -5.99 -6.86 18.22
N LEU A 161 -5.86 -7.21 19.49
CA LEU A 161 -4.69 -7.89 20.03
C LEU A 161 -5.05 -9.32 20.43
N LYS A 162 -4.06 -10.08 20.87
CA LYS A 162 -4.28 -11.44 21.34
C LYS A 162 -4.90 -11.38 22.72
N GLU A 163 -5.96 -12.15 22.94
CA GLU A 163 -6.55 -12.27 24.27
C GLU A 163 -5.51 -12.67 25.33
N PRO A 164 -5.57 -12.09 26.54
CA PRO A 164 -6.64 -11.22 27.06
C PRO A 164 -6.42 -9.71 26.81
N ASP A 165 -5.42 -9.32 26.02
CA ASP A 165 -5.13 -7.90 25.80
C ASP A 165 -6.31 -7.23 25.06
N PRO A 166 -6.78 -6.06 25.53
CA PRO A 166 -7.82 -5.32 24.83
C PRO A 166 -7.30 -4.77 23.50
N ASP A 167 -8.22 -4.42 22.61
CA ASP A 167 -7.87 -3.76 21.36
C ASP A 167 -7.02 -2.50 21.61
N ALA A 168 -5.91 -2.37 20.88
CA ALA A 168 -5.18 -1.11 20.81
C ALA A 168 -5.97 -0.09 20.00
N VAL A 169 -5.70 1.20 20.21
CA VAL A 169 -6.42 2.30 19.55
C VAL A 169 -5.51 2.96 18.53
N LEU A 170 -5.99 3.09 17.29
CA LEU A 170 -5.28 3.80 16.22
C LEU A 170 -6.10 5.00 15.74
N ASP A 171 -5.59 6.20 16.02
CA ASP A 171 -6.08 7.44 15.43
C ASP A 171 -5.48 7.63 14.04
N LEU A 172 -6.26 7.30 13.01
CA LEU A 172 -5.81 7.35 11.63
C LEU A 172 -5.61 8.78 11.12
N GLN A 173 -6.43 9.73 11.58
CA GLN A 173 -6.29 11.12 11.17
C GLN A 173 -4.98 11.69 11.70
N ASN A 174 -4.70 11.49 12.98
CA ASN A 174 -3.46 11.95 13.60
C ASN A 174 -2.23 11.25 12.99
N ALA A 175 -2.32 9.95 12.71
CA ALA A 175 -1.25 9.21 12.03
C ALA A 175 -0.95 9.78 10.64
N LEU A 176 -1.99 10.05 9.84
CA LEU A 176 -1.83 10.65 8.51
C LEU A 176 -1.24 12.06 8.59
N ASN A 177 -1.74 12.91 9.49
CA ASN A 177 -1.25 14.28 9.65
C ASN A 177 0.24 14.31 10.02
N LYS A 178 0.66 13.49 11.00
CA LYS A 178 2.08 13.40 11.39
C LYS A 178 2.98 13.01 10.23
N ILE A 179 2.58 11.99 9.47
CA ILE A 179 3.33 11.53 8.30
C ILE A 179 3.39 12.64 7.24
N TYR A 180 2.30 13.35 7.04
CA TYR A 180 2.22 14.42 6.05
C TYR A 180 3.16 15.58 6.39
N ASP A 181 3.15 16.01 7.65
CA ASP A 181 3.98 17.09 8.17
C ASP A 181 5.47 16.69 8.19
N GLU A 182 5.79 15.48 8.66
CA GLU A 182 7.18 15.00 8.74
C GLU A 182 7.82 14.80 7.35
N ALA A 183 7.03 14.39 6.35
CA ALA A 183 7.52 14.18 5.00
C ALA A 183 7.58 15.47 4.15
N GLY A 184 6.96 16.57 4.60
CA GLY A 184 6.85 17.81 3.83
C GLY A 184 6.10 17.60 2.51
N TYR A 185 4.96 16.89 2.54
CA TYR A 185 4.20 16.60 1.32
C TYR A 185 3.60 17.84 0.67
N ASP A 186 3.38 18.89 1.46
CA ASP A 186 3.04 20.23 0.99
C ASP A 186 4.01 20.75 -0.08
N LEU A 187 5.30 20.38 0.02
CA LEU A 187 6.36 20.82 -0.89
C LEU A 187 6.63 19.86 -2.07
N SER A 188 6.17 18.61 -2.00
CA SER A 188 6.51 17.58 -2.98
C SER A 188 5.33 17.13 -3.86
N ILE A 189 4.10 17.42 -3.44
CA ILE A 189 2.89 17.11 -4.22
C ILE A 189 2.50 18.35 -5.03
N ASP A 190 2.33 18.14 -6.34
CA ASP A 190 1.78 19.17 -7.24
C ASP A 190 0.25 19.21 -7.12
N TYR A 191 -0.24 20.13 -6.30
CA TYR A 191 -1.67 20.33 -6.01
C TYR A 191 -2.46 20.97 -7.17
N HIS A 192 -1.79 21.43 -8.22
CA HIS A 192 -2.47 21.94 -9.41
C HIS A 192 -2.88 20.82 -10.39
N GLN A 193 -2.40 19.59 -10.18
CA GLN A 193 -2.82 18.47 -10.99
C GLN A 193 -4.25 18.04 -10.69
N LEU A 194 -4.95 17.62 -11.74
CA LEU A 194 -6.28 17.05 -11.58
C LEU A 194 -6.22 15.80 -10.70
N PRO A 195 -7.15 15.65 -9.73
CA PRO A 195 -7.23 14.45 -8.92
C PRO A 195 -7.35 13.19 -9.81
N PRO A 196 -6.76 12.06 -9.38
CA PRO A 196 -6.81 10.81 -10.15
C PRO A 196 -8.25 10.39 -10.49
N PRO A 197 -8.49 9.65 -11.58
CA PRO A 197 -9.84 9.17 -11.91
C PRO A 197 -10.41 8.26 -10.82
N PRO A 198 -11.75 8.12 -10.69
CA PRO A 198 -12.80 8.71 -11.54
C PRO A 198 -13.00 10.21 -11.32
N ALA A 199 -13.85 10.84 -12.13
CA ALA A 199 -14.21 12.24 -11.93
C ALA A 199 -14.88 12.44 -10.56
N LEU A 200 -14.52 13.53 -9.88
CA LEU A 200 -15.15 13.93 -8.63
C LEU A 200 -16.52 14.57 -8.90
N SER A 201 -17.41 14.49 -7.90
CA SER A 201 -18.66 15.25 -7.91
C SER A 201 -18.35 16.75 -7.89
N GLN A 202 -19.31 17.59 -8.29
CA GLN A 202 -19.10 19.04 -8.25
C GLN A 202 -18.85 19.53 -6.80
N ALA A 203 -19.61 19.01 -5.84
CA ALA A 203 -19.43 19.34 -4.43
C ALA A 203 -18.03 18.98 -3.89
N ASP A 204 -17.47 17.84 -4.32
CA ASP A 204 -16.10 17.46 -3.94
C ASP A 204 -15.07 18.39 -4.56
N LYS A 205 -15.26 18.81 -5.82
CA LYS A 205 -14.34 19.75 -6.49
C LYS A 205 -14.32 21.10 -5.80
N ASP A 206 -15.51 21.66 -5.53
CA ASP A 206 -15.64 22.96 -4.87
C ASP A 206 -15.01 22.92 -3.46
N TRP A 207 -15.17 21.79 -2.75
CA TRP A 207 -14.58 21.57 -1.44
C TRP A 207 -13.04 21.49 -1.47
N ILE A 208 -12.47 20.86 -2.51
CA ILE A 208 -11.02 20.80 -2.73
C ILE A 208 -10.49 22.19 -3.06
N GLU A 209 -11.11 22.90 -4.00
CA GLU A 209 -10.66 24.22 -4.45
C GLU A 209 -10.62 25.23 -3.29
N ALA A 210 -11.62 25.21 -2.42
CA ALA A 210 -11.66 26.04 -1.21
C ALA A 210 -10.54 25.73 -0.19
N ARG A 211 -9.92 24.54 -0.24
CA ARG A 211 -8.81 24.13 0.66
C ARG A 211 -7.44 24.34 0.04
N LEU A 212 -7.36 24.23 -1.28
CA LEU A 212 -6.12 24.43 -2.02
C LEU A 212 -5.88 25.90 -2.39
N THR A 213 -6.73 26.84 -1.97
CA THR A 213 -6.58 28.27 -2.29
C THR A 213 -5.23 28.87 -1.83
N ASN A 214 -4.57 28.23 -0.85
CA ASN A 214 -3.28 28.67 -0.31
C ASN A 214 -2.07 27.87 -0.86
N TYR A 215 -2.29 26.98 -1.83
CA TYR A 215 -1.27 26.20 -2.54
C TYR A 215 -1.19 26.66 -3.99
#